data_AF-A0A2T0RK01-F1
#
_entry.id   AF-A0A2T0RK01-F1
#
_cell.length_a   1.000
_cell.length_b   1.000
_cell.length_c   1.000
_cell.angle_alpha   90.00
_cell.angle_beta   90.00
_cell.angle_gamma   90.00
#
_symmetry.space_group_name_H-M   'P 1'
#
loop_
_entity.id
_entity.type
_entity.pdbx_description
1 polymer ?
#
loop_
_entity_poly.entity_id
_entity_poly.type
_entity_poly.pdbx_seq_one_letter_code
_entity_poly.pdbx_strand_id
1 'polypeptide(L)'
;MDGPMRLIVLSLTLVSMAATVEASNIVDSARKDMARAGYPDSCVAKLTNNDAAKITSWRHDPDLSSGNANRRTKDQYERICKR
;
A
#
# COMPACT_ATOMS: atom_id res chain seq x y z
N MET A 1 26.60 -48.67 17.27
CA MET A 1 26.44 -47.56 18.21
C MET A 1 26.31 -46.31 17.38
N ASP A 2 25.06 -45.87 17.34
CA ASP A 2 24.43 -44.94 16.42
C ASP A 2 25.04 -43.53 16.45
N GLY A 3 25.38 -43.03 15.26
CA GLY A 3 25.71 -41.62 15.08
C GLY A 3 24.42 -40.80 15.10
N PRO A 4 24.36 -39.68 15.83
CA PRO A 4 23.17 -38.84 15.83
C PRO A 4 23.01 -38.18 14.46
N MET A 5 22.10 -38.76 13.68
CA MET A 5 21.48 -38.19 12.49
C MET A 5 20.92 -36.82 12.86
N ARG A 6 21.70 -35.77 12.60
CA ARG A 6 21.25 -34.39 12.72
C ARG A 6 20.18 -34.15 11.66
N LEU A 7 18.92 -34.34 12.07
CA LEU A 7 17.74 -33.78 11.42
C LEU A 7 17.96 -32.26 11.33
N ILE A 8 18.51 -31.79 10.21
CA ILE A 8 18.40 -30.38 9.83
C ILE A 8 16.98 -30.23 9.31
N VAL A 9 16.06 -30.04 10.25
CA VAL A 9 14.67 -29.69 9.96
C VAL A 9 14.68 -28.31 9.32
N LEU A 10 14.35 -28.29 8.03
CA LEU A 10 13.87 -27.12 7.29
C LEU A 10 13.01 -26.26 8.21
N SER A 11 13.55 -25.15 8.70
CA SER A 11 12.80 -24.20 9.50
C SER A 11 13.29 -22.80 9.13
N LEU A 12 12.73 -22.23 8.07
CA LEU A 12 12.46 -20.79 7.97
C LEU A 12 11.57 -20.50 6.74
N THR A 13 10.47 -21.22 6.61
CA THR A 13 9.30 -20.67 5.93
C THR A 13 8.62 -19.66 6.84
N LEU A 14 8.04 -18.61 6.23
CA LEU A 14 7.13 -17.61 6.81
C LEU A 14 7.75 -16.31 7.36
N VAL A 15 8.43 -15.55 6.51
CA VAL A 15 8.43 -14.07 6.61
C VAL A 15 7.88 -13.49 5.31
N SER A 16 6.58 -13.68 5.07
CA SER A 16 5.94 -13.09 3.87
C SER A 16 4.50 -12.62 4.10
N MET A 17 3.92 -12.86 5.28
CA MET A 17 2.51 -12.48 5.54
C MET A 17 2.33 -11.10 6.18
N ALA A 18 3.40 -10.47 6.68
CA ALA A 18 3.27 -9.12 7.26
C ALA A 18 3.07 -8.04 6.17
N ALA A 19 3.81 -8.14 5.06
CA ALA A 19 3.75 -7.13 3.99
C ALA A 19 2.41 -7.12 3.23
N THR A 20 1.72 -8.26 3.14
CA THR A 20 0.43 -8.36 2.43
C THR A 20 -0.72 -7.71 3.21
N VAL A 21 -0.73 -7.83 4.54
CA VAL A 21 -1.77 -7.23 5.39
C VAL A 21 -1.65 -5.70 5.43
N GLU A 22 -0.43 -5.17 5.53
CA GLU A 22 -0.20 -3.72 5.49
C GLU A 22 -0.57 -3.12 4.13
N ALA A 23 -0.21 -3.77 3.03
CA ALA A 23 -0.57 -3.33 1.68
C ALA A 23 -2.09 -3.30 1.46
N SER A 24 -2.83 -4.28 2.00
CA SER A 24 -4.29 -4.33 1.91
C SER A 24 -4.94 -3.16 2.65
N ASN A 25 -4.48 -2.84 3.86
CA ASN A 25 -4.98 -1.72 4.66
C ASN A 25 -4.71 -0.35 4.01
N ILE A 26 -3.51 -0.18 3.43
CA ILE A 26 -3.13 1.06 2.76
C ILE A 26 -4.02 1.32 1.53
N VAL A 27 -4.31 0.28 0.76
CA VAL A 27 -5.15 0.37 -0.44
C VAL A 27 -6.60 0.66 -0.09
N ASP A 28 -7.17 -0.02 0.92
CA ASP A 28 -8.53 0.24 1.37
C ASP A 28 -8.70 1.68 1.92
N SER A 29 -7.72 2.15 2.70
CA SER A 29 -7.67 3.54 3.16
C SER A 29 -7.66 4.53 1.99
N ALA A 30 -6.79 4.31 1.00
CA ALA A 30 -6.71 5.18 -0.18
C ALA A 30 -8.00 5.14 -1.04
N ARG A 31 -8.69 4.00 -1.13
CA ARG A 31 -10.00 3.87 -1.80
C ARG A 31 -11.08 4.66 -1.07
N LYS A 32 -11.17 4.52 0.25
CA LYS A 32 -12.12 5.26 1.10
C LYS A 32 -11.89 6.77 0.99
N ASP A 33 -10.65 7.20 1.00
CA ASP A 33 -10.31 8.62 0.85
C ASP A 33 -10.68 9.16 -0.53
N MET A 34 -10.40 8.40 -1.59
CA MET A 34 -10.75 8.78 -2.96
C MET A 34 -12.28 8.89 -3.12
N ALA A 35 -13.04 7.95 -2.56
CA ALA A 35 -14.50 8.01 -2.55
C ALA A 35 -15.04 9.20 -1.74
N ARG A 36 -14.47 9.47 -0.55
CA ARG A 36 -14.81 10.64 0.29
C ARG A 36 -14.51 11.97 -0.41
N ALA A 37 -13.49 12.00 -1.26
CA ALA A 37 -13.16 13.15 -2.09
C ALA A 37 -14.11 13.35 -3.29
N GLY A 38 -15.11 12.47 -3.46
CA GLY A 38 -16.15 12.59 -4.48
C GLY A 38 -15.79 12.02 -5.85
N TYR A 39 -14.71 11.24 -5.94
CA TYR A 39 -14.37 10.56 -7.19
C TYR A 39 -15.29 9.36 -7.42
N PRO A 40 -15.72 9.11 -8.68
CA PRO A 40 -16.63 8.01 -8.98
C PRO A 40 -15.96 6.64 -8.79
N ASP A 41 -16.77 5.61 -8.52
CA ASP A 41 -16.30 4.25 -8.31
C ASP A 41 -15.47 3.71 -9.48
N SER A 42 -15.76 4.15 -10.71
CA SER A 42 -14.98 3.81 -11.90
C SER A 42 -13.52 4.28 -11.81
N CYS A 43 -13.24 5.38 -11.12
CA CYS A 43 -11.89 5.81 -10.81
C CYS A 43 -11.30 5.05 -9.62
N VAL A 44 -12.07 4.86 -8.55
CA VAL A 44 -11.63 4.15 -7.33
C VAL A 44 -11.21 2.71 -7.68
N ALA A 45 -11.93 2.06 -8.59
CA ALA A 45 -11.61 0.72 -9.08
C ALA A 45 -10.23 0.64 -9.74
N LYS A 46 -9.76 1.72 -10.37
CA LYS A 46 -8.43 1.82 -11.00
C LYS A 46 -7.31 2.01 -9.97
N LEU A 47 -7.59 2.27 -8.71
CA LEU A 47 -6.53 2.49 -7.72
C LEU A 47 -5.69 1.21 -7.52
N THR A 48 -4.38 1.32 -7.78
CA THR A 48 -3.42 0.22 -7.60
C THR A 48 -2.67 0.31 -6.28
N ASN A 49 -1.99 -0.77 -5.88
CA ASN A 49 -1.14 -0.76 -4.68
C ASN A 49 -0.03 0.30 -4.76
N ASN A 50 0.55 0.50 -5.95
CA ASN A 50 1.57 1.54 -6.16
C ASN A 50 1.01 2.95 -6.01
N ASP A 51 -0.23 3.19 -6.46
CA ASP A 51 -0.89 4.47 -6.28
C ASP A 51 -1.12 4.75 -4.78
N ALA A 52 -1.62 3.76 -4.05
CA ALA A 52 -1.86 3.85 -2.62
C ALA A 52 -0.57 4.10 -1.82
N ALA A 53 0.51 3.40 -2.18
CA ALA A 53 1.82 3.57 -1.56
C ALA A 53 2.38 4.99 -1.80
N LYS A 54 2.25 5.54 -3.02
CA LYS A 54 2.66 6.92 -3.32
C LYS A 54 1.87 7.95 -2.52
N ILE A 55 0.54 7.81 -2.47
CA ILE A 55 -0.32 8.70 -1.69
C ILE A 55 0.06 8.67 -0.22
N THR A 56 0.29 7.47 0.33
CA THR A 56 0.71 7.28 1.72
C THR A 56 2.09 7.90 1.96
N SER A 57 3.05 7.67 1.05
CA SER A 57 4.39 8.25 1.13
C SER A 57 4.33 9.78 1.24
N TRP A 58 3.52 10.49 0.43
CA TRP A 58 3.43 11.95 0.53
C TRP A 58 2.82 12.45 1.85
N ARG A 59 1.93 11.67 2.46
CA ARG A 59 1.29 12.04 3.75
C ARG A 59 2.22 11.84 4.94
N HIS A 60 3.18 10.92 4.81
CA HIS A 60 4.16 10.61 5.85
C HIS A 60 5.54 11.22 5.59
N ASP A 61 5.71 11.93 4.48
CA ASP A 61 6.95 12.61 4.13
C ASP A 61 7.11 13.87 5.02
N PRO A 62 8.12 13.91 5.91
CA PRO A 62 8.31 15.01 6.85
C PRO A 62 8.72 16.33 6.16
N ASP A 63 9.25 16.26 4.94
CA ASP A 63 9.68 17.42 4.17
C ASP A 63 8.54 18.01 3.33
N LEU A 64 7.40 17.30 3.24
CA LEU A 64 6.22 17.74 2.53
C LEU A 64 5.23 18.42 3.47
N SER A 65 4.99 19.72 3.24
CA SER A 65 3.89 20.42 3.91
C SER A 65 2.55 19.74 3.60
N SER A 66 1.61 19.77 4.56
CA SER A 66 0.30 19.14 4.40
C SER A 66 -0.46 19.64 3.17
N GLY A 67 -0.33 20.94 2.83
CA GLY A 67 -0.90 21.51 1.62
C GLY A 67 -0.31 20.91 0.33
N ASN A 68 1.00 20.71 0.29
CA ASN A 68 1.66 20.07 -0.87
C ASN A 68 1.35 18.58 -0.96
N ALA A 69 1.28 17.87 0.17
CA ALA A 69 0.86 16.48 0.21
C ALA A 69 -0.56 16.33 -0.36
N ASN A 70 -1.51 17.15 0.11
CA ASN A 70 -2.88 17.17 -0.38
C ASN A 70 -2.97 17.47 -1.89
N ARG A 71 -2.19 18.45 -2.37
CA ARG A 71 -2.13 18.76 -3.81
C ARG A 71 -1.65 17.57 -4.62
N ARG A 72 -0.56 16.92 -4.21
CA ARG A 72 -0.04 15.73 -4.89
C ARG A 72 -1.02 14.57 -4.87
N THR A 73 -1.69 14.33 -3.74
CA THR A 73 -2.75 13.32 -3.63
C THR A 73 -3.87 13.58 -4.63
N LYS A 74 -4.35 14.84 -4.72
CA LYS A 74 -5.39 15.22 -5.69
C LYS A 74 -4.91 15.00 -7.14
N ASP A 75 -3.70 15.48 -7.47
CA ASP A 75 -3.12 15.30 -8.81
C ASP A 75 -2.99 13.82 -9.18
N GLN A 76 -2.73 12.94 -8.21
CA GLN A 76 -2.67 11.50 -8.42
C GLN A 76 -4.05 10.88 -8.64
N TYR A 77 -5.07 11.27 -7.88
CA TYR A 77 -6.44 10.82 -8.11
C TYR A 77 -6.94 11.19 -9.51
N GLU A 78 -6.64 12.40 -9.98
CA GLU A 78 -6.96 12.83 -11.35
C GLU A 78 -6.24 11.97 -12.40
N ARG A 79 -4.98 11.59 -12.17
CA ARG A 79 -4.25 10.67 -13.06
C ARG A 79 -4.86 9.28 -13.09
N ILE A 80 -5.26 8.75 -11.93
CA ILE A 80 -5.90 7.43 -11.82
C ILE A 80 -7.21 7.41 -12.61
N CYS A 81 -8.01 8.47 -12.54
CA CYS A 81 -9.26 8.57 -13.31
C CYS A 81 -9.04 8.52 -14.83
N LYS A 82 -7.97 9.15 -15.31
CA LYS A 82 -7.64 9.27 -16.74
C LYS A 82 -7.04 8.01 -17.36
N ARG A 83 -6.61 7.05 -16.54
CA ARG A 83 -5.99 5.80 -16.98
C ARG A 83 -7.02 4.82 -17.53
#